data_AF-A0A9D9IRL0-F1
#
_entry.id   AF-A0A9D9IRL0-F1
#
_cell.length_a   1.000
_cell.length_b   1.000
_cell.length_c   1.000
_cell.angle_alpha   90.00
_cell.angle_beta   90.00
_cell.angle_gamma   90.00
#
_symmetry.space_group_name_H-M   'P 1'
#
loop_
_entity.id
_entity.type
_entity.pdbx_description
1 polymer ?
#
loop_
_entity_poly.entity_id
_entity_poly.type
_entity_poly.pdbx_seq_one_letter_code
_entity_poly.pdbx_strand_id
1 'polypeptide(L)'
;MDKSLYMLLPLLILGGCSEKNAVMESGSVSGAETCVSFRIMSPPASSRSMVTADEDRIENLNVYVYGDGVLEGELYADGDSPGTLRLMSGRSYRFYTLANVGKVSAPLKESDIKGYRHRLADLSDIADGGLPMASVNETVVSGKETVVNVELVRLVAKVYFRLESGDVPGLEVKSIRLVNSPSDMTPFSESSAAESVMSGDYASPSDIKAVNSGESAYFYMLENCQGVLLPDNDDQWQKVPDMLPDSKAGLCTYMEVTAILDGTSGMTGPVTYRFYLGQDSTSDFNIYRNTENTVTLVTSMDGLEKFSWRIDTSSLISNFVPVVVVGANGLIAYTDRFGRTIRKTVGQANRSWNAVAYGNGKYIAVGTKGGNIAPPSPGNIAVSSDLSNWTAKPVVSYNMTYHDIYYGRGTFFALGTVTFPNAYLDLSQDGQQWRVVIPKSGSCTCITYGKEFVLLGPKGSISVSPDGEAWFNLTDGTKDFLDVCYGNGIYVCLRSSTDKTYGSIGYSEYPKNKFTYIATGGIIYRCIAYGNGKFVAVGNNGKVACSSDGKVWEHSSAPELSGFQPMDICFGNGRFVAVGNNGKLFYSINGTGWIQQETGIEEDLYGVCVIP
;
A
#
# COMPACT_ATOMS: atom_id res chain seq x y z
N MET A 1 7.12 -79.32 -6.35
CA MET A 1 6.16 -79.14 -5.25
C MET A 1 5.05 -78.30 -5.83
N ASP A 2 3.82 -78.70 -6.03
CA ASP A 2 3.03 -79.94 -5.91
C ASP A 2 1.87 -79.65 -6.89
N LYS A 3 1.59 -80.46 -7.92
CA LYS A 3 0.50 -81.46 -7.93
C LYS A 3 -0.80 -80.88 -7.35
N SER A 4 -1.89 -80.63 -8.09
CA SER A 4 -2.76 -81.52 -8.89
C SER A 4 -4.19 -80.97 -8.59
N LEU A 5 -5.16 -80.88 -9.50
CA LEU A 5 -5.89 -82.02 -10.02
C LEU A 5 -6.78 -81.62 -11.21
N TYR A 6 -6.75 -82.49 -12.21
CA TYR A 6 -7.51 -82.54 -13.46
C TYR A 6 -9.00 -82.84 -13.26
N MET A 7 -9.84 -82.49 -14.25
CA MET A 7 -10.85 -83.36 -14.92
C MET A 7 -11.75 -82.49 -15.84
N LEU A 8 -12.26 -82.89 -16.99
CA LEU A 8 -12.03 -83.96 -17.97
C LEU A 8 -12.90 -83.51 -19.20
N LEU A 9 -12.35 -83.40 -20.41
CA LEU A 9 -13.10 -83.30 -21.68
C LEU A 9 -13.77 -84.67 -21.99
N PRO A 10 -14.87 -84.83 -22.78
CA PRO A 10 -14.85 -84.49 -24.22
C PRO A 10 -16.19 -84.23 -24.99
N LEU A 11 -16.02 -83.65 -26.19
CA LEU A 11 -16.69 -83.84 -27.50
C LEU A 11 -18.23 -84.06 -27.65
N LEU A 12 -18.88 -83.27 -28.52
CA LEU A 12 -19.30 -83.61 -29.92
C LEU A 12 -20.23 -82.47 -30.44
N ILE A 13 -19.96 -81.68 -31.50
CA ILE A 13 -19.83 -81.90 -32.98
C ILE A 13 -21.05 -81.29 -33.75
N LEU A 14 -20.73 -80.60 -34.86
CA LEU A 14 -21.56 -80.09 -35.99
C LEU A 14 -22.50 -78.91 -35.67
N GLY A 15 -22.62 -77.85 -36.48
CA GLY A 15 -22.12 -77.54 -37.82
C GLY A 15 -22.96 -76.38 -38.37
N GLY A 16 -22.45 -75.69 -39.40
CA GLY A 16 -23.30 -74.93 -40.32
C GLY A 16 -23.15 -73.40 -40.27
N CYS A 17 -22.45 -72.87 -41.28
CA CYS A 17 -22.81 -71.58 -41.86
C CYS A 17 -24.27 -71.62 -42.34
N SER A 18 -25.05 -70.60 -42.01
CA SER A 18 -25.98 -70.01 -42.99
C SER A 18 -26.33 -68.60 -42.59
N GLU A 19 -26.12 -67.64 -43.51
CA GLU A 19 -26.90 -66.43 -43.56
C GLU A 19 -28.39 -66.79 -43.54
N LYS A 20 -29.13 -66.27 -42.56
CA LYS A 20 -30.57 -66.12 -42.65
C LYS A 20 -30.95 -64.75 -42.11
N ASN A 21 -31.37 -63.92 -43.04
CA ASN A 21 -32.31 -62.82 -42.82
C ASN A 21 -33.39 -63.28 -41.84
N ALA A 22 -33.33 -62.77 -40.61
CA ALA A 22 -34.46 -62.75 -39.70
C ALA A 22 -34.99 -61.32 -39.72
N VAL A 23 -35.96 -61.09 -40.61
CA VAL A 23 -36.95 -60.04 -40.45
C VAL A 23 -37.61 -60.29 -39.10
N MET A 24 -37.27 -59.49 -38.08
CA MET A 24 -38.11 -59.35 -36.90
C MET A 24 -39.09 -58.23 -37.20
N GLU A 25 -40.37 -58.63 -37.23
CA GLU A 25 -41.52 -57.79 -37.41
C GLU A 25 -41.45 -56.57 -36.49
N SER A 26 -41.49 -55.39 -37.12
CA SER A 26 -41.81 -54.14 -36.46
C SER A 26 -43.19 -54.25 -35.83
N GLY A 27 -43.25 -54.32 -34.50
CA GLY A 27 -44.43 -53.86 -33.77
C GLY A 27 -44.61 -52.37 -34.07
N SER A 28 -45.50 -52.05 -35.00
CA SER A 28 -45.82 -50.69 -35.39
C SER A 28 -46.54 -49.97 -34.26
N VAL A 29 -45.79 -49.26 -33.42
CA VAL A 29 -46.32 -48.05 -32.78
C VAL A 29 -46.05 -46.92 -33.76
N SER A 30 -46.98 -46.70 -34.69
CA SER A 30 -46.94 -45.50 -35.54
C SER A 30 -47.29 -44.28 -34.68
N GLY A 31 -46.32 -43.80 -33.89
CA GLY A 31 -46.41 -42.45 -33.36
C GLY A 31 -46.27 -41.48 -34.52
N ALA A 32 -47.18 -40.52 -34.63
CA ALA A 32 -47.00 -39.43 -35.59
C ALA A 32 -45.70 -38.70 -35.27
N GLU A 33 -44.88 -38.37 -36.26
CA GLU A 33 -43.75 -37.46 -36.09
C GLU A 33 -44.19 -36.01 -36.30
N THR A 34 -43.69 -35.11 -35.47
CA THR A 34 -43.92 -33.67 -35.55
C THR A 34 -42.64 -32.99 -36.06
N CYS A 35 -42.78 -32.02 -36.97
CA CYS A 35 -41.68 -31.16 -37.38
C CYS A 35 -41.39 -30.14 -36.28
N VAL A 36 -40.14 -30.04 -35.84
CA VAL A 36 -39.71 -29.08 -34.82
C VAL A 36 -38.79 -28.06 -35.44
N SER A 37 -39.16 -26.79 -35.30
CA SER A 37 -38.39 -25.61 -35.74
C SER A 37 -37.97 -24.76 -34.55
N PHE A 38 -36.95 -23.93 -34.72
CA PHE A 38 -36.36 -23.15 -33.65
C PHE A 38 -36.49 -21.66 -33.93
N ARG A 39 -36.91 -20.90 -32.92
CA ARG A 39 -36.87 -19.44 -32.93
C ARG A 39 -35.83 -19.00 -31.92
N ILE A 40 -34.70 -18.52 -32.43
CA ILE A 40 -33.59 -18.05 -31.60
C ILE A 40 -33.85 -16.62 -31.18
N MET A 41 -33.77 -16.36 -29.88
CA MET A 41 -33.85 -15.04 -29.28
C MET A 41 -32.53 -14.79 -28.54
N SER A 42 -31.77 -13.81 -29.03
CA SER A 42 -30.59 -13.30 -28.32
C SER A 42 -31.04 -12.32 -27.24
N PRO A 43 -30.42 -12.32 -26.05
CA PRO A 43 -30.66 -11.30 -25.06
C PRO A 43 -30.28 -9.93 -25.65
N PRO A 44 -31.06 -8.86 -25.43
CA PRO A 44 -30.75 -7.55 -25.99
C PRO A 44 -29.38 -7.05 -25.52
N ALA A 45 -28.62 -6.38 -26.40
CA ALA A 45 -27.39 -5.71 -26.01
C ALA A 45 -27.67 -4.58 -25.02
N SER A 46 -27.06 -4.64 -23.84
CA SER A 46 -27.04 -3.53 -22.88
C SER A 46 -25.71 -2.77 -23.02
N SER A 47 -25.80 -1.60 -23.66
CA SER A 47 -24.76 -0.56 -23.75
C SER A 47 -23.36 -1.03 -24.17
N ARG A 48 -23.05 -0.88 -25.46
CA ARG A 48 -21.73 -1.13 -26.04
C ARG A 48 -20.63 -0.26 -25.42
N SER A 49 -19.50 -0.85 -25.05
CA SER A 49 -18.19 -0.19 -25.17
C SER A 49 -17.01 -1.17 -25.33
N MET A 50 -16.20 -0.85 -26.34
CA MET A 50 -14.84 -1.24 -26.76
C MET A 50 -14.33 -2.69 -26.82
N VAL A 51 -15.13 -3.70 -26.50
CA VAL A 51 -14.96 -5.00 -27.17
C VAL A 51 -15.69 -4.93 -28.51
N THR A 52 -15.03 -5.27 -29.62
CA THR A 52 -15.67 -5.39 -30.95
C THR A 52 -16.63 -6.57 -31.04
N ALA A 53 -16.65 -7.42 -30.01
CA ALA A 53 -17.61 -8.49 -29.84
C ALA A 53 -19.02 -7.92 -29.92
N ASP A 54 -19.75 -8.41 -30.90
CA ASP A 54 -21.14 -8.04 -31.08
C ASP A 54 -21.96 -8.86 -30.10
N GLU A 55 -22.38 -8.21 -29.01
CA GLU A 55 -23.04 -8.86 -27.88
C GLU A 55 -24.27 -9.67 -28.31
N ASP A 56 -24.88 -9.35 -29.46
CA ASP A 56 -26.09 -10.00 -29.99
C ASP A 56 -25.79 -10.99 -31.13
N ARG A 57 -24.54 -11.09 -31.58
CA ARG A 57 -24.19 -11.88 -32.77
C ARG A 57 -24.17 -13.36 -32.46
N ILE A 58 -24.80 -14.13 -33.35
CA ILE A 58 -24.77 -15.59 -33.38
C ILE A 58 -24.01 -16.03 -34.64
N GLU A 59 -22.82 -16.56 -34.45
CA GLU A 59 -21.92 -17.05 -35.50
C GLU A 59 -22.12 -18.54 -35.79
N ASN A 60 -22.46 -19.32 -34.77
CA ASN A 60 -22.77 -20.73 -34.89
C ASN A 60 -23.68 -21.19 -33.75
N LEU A 61 -24.43 -22.26 -33.98
CA LEU A 61 -25.33 -22.88 -33.02
C LEU A 61 -25.17 -24.39 -33.02
N ASN A 62 -25.16 -24.96 -31.82
CA ASN A 62 -25.37 -26.38 -31.57
C ASN A 62 -26.71 -26.53 -30.85
N VAL A 63 -27.56 -27.46 -31.30
CA VAL A 63 -28.82 -27.80 -30.62
C VAL A 63 -28.85 -29.30 -30.38
N TYR A 64 -29.00 -29.69 -29.11
CA TYR A 64 -29.08 -31.08 -28.68
C TYR A 64 -30.45 -31.37 -28.09
N VAL A 65 -31.05 -32.48 -28.48
CA VAL A 65 -32.41 -32.86 -28.09
C VAL A 65 -32.38 -34.18 -27.35
N TYR A 66 -32.90 -34.19 -26.13
CA TYR A 66 -33.02 -35.37 -25.30
C TYR A 66 -34.48 -35.76 -25.08
N GLY A 67 -34.79 -37.02 -25.33
CA GLY A 67 -36.05 -37.68 -24.98
C GLY A 67 -35.77 -38.83 -24.02
N ASP A 68 -36.54 -38.92 -22.93
CA ASP A 68 -36.37 -39.96 -21.89
C ASP A 68 -34.92 -40.13 -21.38
N GLY A 69 -34.15 -39.04 -21.36
CA GLY A 69 -32.75 -38.99 -20.89
C GLY A 69 -31.69 -39.43 -21.91
N VAL A 70 -32.05 -39.69 -23.17
CA VAL A 70 -31.14 -40.12 -24.24
C VAL A 70 -31.15 -39.11 -25.38
N LEU A 71 -29.99 -38.90 -26.02
CA LEU A 71 -29.84 -38.03 -27.17
C LEU A 71 -30.64 -38.59 -28.36
N GLU A 72 -31.64 -37.84 -28.82
CA GLU A 72 -32.51 -38.20 -29.95
C GLU A 72 -32.34 -37.29 -31.17
N GLY A 73 -31.64 -36.16 -31.03
CA GLY A 73 -31.35 -35.26 -32.14
C GLY A 73 -30.20 -34.30 -31.86
N GLU A 74 -29.46 -33.97 -32.92
CA GLU A 74 -28.38 -32.99 -32.91
C GLU A 74 -28.45 -32.14 -34.19
N LEU A 75 -28.32 -30.83 -34.05
CA LEU A 75 -28.19 -29.89 -35.15
C LEU A 75 -26.95 -29.02 -34.93
N TYR A 76 -26.30 -28.66 -36.04
CA TYR A 76 -25.27 -27.63 -36.08
C TYR A 76 -25.53 -26.73 -37.26
N ALA A 77 -25.40 -25.42 -37.06
CA ALA A 77 -25.43 -24.44 -38.13
C ALA A 77 -24.37 -23.36 -37.93
N ASP A 78 -23.82 -22.90 -39.05
CA ASP A 78 -23.16 -21.60 -39.11
C ASP A 78 -24.27 -20.53 -39.20
N GLY A 79 -24.35 -19.64 -38.21
CA GLY A 79 -25.41 -18.64 -38.04
C GLY A 79 -26.52 -19.04 -37.04
N ASP A 80 -27.62 -18.29 -37.08
CA ASP A 80 -28.73 -18.33 -36.11
C ASP A 80 -29.86 -19.32 -36.45
N SER A 81 -29.70 -20.11 -37.52
CA SER A 81 -30.77 -20.90 -38.12
C SER A 81 -30.39 -22.40 -38.13
N PRO A 82 -30.62 -23.14 -37.02
CA PRO A 82 -30.14 -24.51 -36.86
C PRO A 82 -30.84 -25.55 -37.75
N GLY A 83 -31.91 -25.17 -38.46
CA GLY A 83 -32.72 -26.08 -39.28
C GLY A 83 -33.90 -26.67 -38.51
N THR A 84 -34.34 -27.87 -38.89
CA THR A 84 -35.49 -28.56 -38.29
C THR A 84 -35.20 -30.02 -37.96
N LEU A 85 -35.95 -30.58 -37.01
CA LEU A 85 -35.90 -32.00 -36.63
C LEU A 85 -37.28 -32.64 -36.77
N ARG A 86 -37.32 -33.97 -36.87
CA ARG A 86 -38.54 -34.76 -36.72
C ARG A 86 -38.45 -35.56 -35.44
N LEU A 87 -39.40 -35.33 -34.54
CA LEU A 87 -39.47 -35.98 -33.22
C LEU A 87 -40.82 -36.63 -33.03
N MET A 88 -40.88 -37.70 -32.23
CA MET A 88 -42.13 -38.40 -31.92
C MET A 88 -43.10 -37.46 -31.19
N SER A 89 -44.32 -37.36 -31.72
CA SER A 89 -45.38 -36.48 -31.21
C SER A 89 -45.97 -37.01 -29.90
N GLY A 90 -46.39 -36.10 -29.03
CA GLY A 90 -46.98 -36.39 -27.72
C GLY A 90 -45.98 -36.65 -26.59
N ARG A 91 -44.69 -36.35 -26.79
CA ARG A 91 -43.60 -36.55 -25.79
C ARG A 91 -42.99 -35.22 -25.36
N SER A 92 -42.51 -35.16 -24.12
CA SER A 92 -41.68 -34.04 -23.63
C SER A 92 -40.24 -34.25 -24.06
N TYR A 93 -39.59 -33.18 -24.51
CA TYR A 93 -38.16 -33.16 -24.84
C TYR A 93 -37.49 -31.98 -24.16
N ARG A 94 -36.22 -32.16 -23.80
CA ARG A 94 -35.33 -31.09 -23.37
C ARG A 94 -34.36 -30.74 -24.50
N PHE A 95 -34.23 -29.45 -24.75
CA PHE A 95 -33.43 -28.85 -25.81
C PHE A 95 -32.31 -28.04 -25.16
N TYR A 96 -31.07 -28.38 -25.48
CA TYR A 96 -29.87 -27.70 -25.00
C TYR A 96 -29.23 -27.00 -26.18
N THR A 97 -29.08 -25.68 -26.09
CA THR A 97 -28.49 -24.88 -27.17
C THR A 97 -27.19 -24.24 -26.71
N LEU A 98 -26.16 -24.29 -27.54
CA LEU A 98 -24.92 -23.52 -27.38
C LEU A 98 -24.70 -22.63 -28.61
N ALA A 99 -24.42 -21.35 -28.37
CA ALA A 99 -24.06 -20.40 -29.42
C ALA A 99 -22.60 -19.97 -29.28
N ASN A 100 -21.93 -19.74 -30.41
CA ASN A 100 -20.58 -19.16 -30.49
C ASN A 100 -19.51 -19.96 -29.74
N VAL A 101 -19.60 -21.28 -29.77
CA VAL A 101 -18.59 -22.18 -29.16
C VAL A 101 -17.92 -23.09 -30.19
N GLY A 102 -18.19 -22.86 -31.48
CA GLY A 102 -17.83 -23.77 -32.55
C GLY A 102 -18.68 -25.06 -32.51
N LYS A 103 -18.37 -26.02 -33.37
CA LYS A 103 -19.07 -27.30 -33.40
C LYS A 103 -18.63 -28.20 -32.24
N VAL A 104 -19.59 -28.62 -31.41
CA VAL A 104 -19.37 -29.49 -30.26
C VAL A 104 -20.32 -30.68 -30.33
N SER A 105 -19.86 -31.87 -29.99
CA SER A 105 -20.71 -33.06 -29.91
C SER A 105 -21.35 -33.21 -28.54
N ALA A 106 -22.64 -33.56 -28.51
CA ALA A 106 -23.31 -33.89 -27.26
C ALA A 106 -22.94 -35.26 -26.70
N PRO A 107 -22.95 -35.45 -25.36
CA PRO A 107 -22.92 -36.78 -24.78
C PRO A 107 -24.20 -37.57 -25.12
N LEU A 108 -24.13 -38.91 -25.08
CA LEU A 108 -25.30 -39.74 -25.40
C LEU A 108 -26.38 -39.71 -24.31
N LYS A 109 -26.00 -39.45 -23.05
CA LYS A 109 -26.90 -39.40 -21.90
C LYS A 109 -27.07 -37.97 -21.44
N GLU A 110 -28.31 -37.60 -21.16
CA GLU A 110 -28.64 -36.26 -20.67
C GLU A 110 -28.01 -35.98 -19.30
N SER A 111 -27.83 -37.01 -18.45
CA SER A 111 -27.16 -36.86 -17.15
C SER A 111 -25.76 -36.26 -17.26
N ASP A 112 -25.11 -36.47 -18.40
CA ASP A 112 -23.71 -36.11 -18.59
C ASP A 112 -23.58 -34.68 -19.16
N ILE A 113 -24.65 -34.14 -19.78
CA ILE A 113 -24.61 -32.80 -20.41
C ILE A 113 -24.44 -31.67 -19.39
N LYS A 114 -24.94 -31.85 -18.16
CA LYS A 114 -24.73 -30.88 -17.08
C LYS A 114 -23.27 -30.79 -16.63
N GLY A 115 -22.48 -31.84 -16.87
CA GLY A 115 -21.05 -31.89 -16.58
C GLY A 115 -20.16 -31.42 -17.75
N TYR A 116 -20.74 -31.10 -18.91
CA TYR A 116 -19.99 -30.50 -20.02
C TYR A 116 -19.41 -29.16 -19.57
N ARG A 117 -18.11 -28.94 -19.81
CA ARG A 117 -17.44 -27.66 -19.55
C ARG A 117 -17.01 -27.04 -20.86
N HIS A 118 -17.50 -25.83 -21.14
CA HIS A 118 -16.94 -24.99 -22.19
C HIS A 118 -15.58 -24.46 -21.71
N ARG A 119 -14.59 -24.43 -22.61
CA ARG A 119 -13.21 -24.02 -22.30
C ARG A 119 -12.74 -22.97 -23.29
N LEU A 120 -12.08 -21.95 -22.77
CA LEU A 120 -11.32 -20.96 -23.54
C LEU A 120 -9.86 -21.38 -23.57
N ALA A 121 -9.25 -21.35 -24.75
CA ALA A 121 -7.82 -21.52 -24.90
C ALA A 121 -7.08 -20.24 -24.52
N ASP A 122 -7.60 -19.10 -24.98
CA ASP A 122 -7.15 -17.76 -24.60
C ASP A 122 -8.27 -16.71 -24.75
N LEU A 123 -7.96 -15.44 -24.49
CA LEU A 123 -8.97 -14.37 -24.45
C LEU A 123 -9.56 -14.07 -25.83
N SER A 124 -8.86 -14.40 -26.91
CA SER A 124 -9.34 -14.14 -28.27
C SER A 124 -10.65 -14.88 -28.57
N ASP A 125 -10.90 -16.01 -27.89
CA ASP A 125 -12.14 -16.78 -27.99
C ASP A 125 -13.39 -15.98 -27.56
N ILE A 126 -13.23 -14.90 -26.81
CA ILE A 126 -14.31 -13.99 -26.40
C ILE A 126 -14.05 -12.51 -26.72
N ALA A 127 -12.91 -12.19 -27.35
CA ALA A 127 -12.53 -10.81 -27.69
C ALA A 127 -13.06 -10.38 -29.06
N ASP A 128 -13.13 -11.31 -30.02
CA ASP A 128 -13.56 -11.06 -31.39
C ASP A 128 -14.75 -11.96 -31.75
N GLY A 129 -15.84 -11.39 -32.28
CA GLY A 129 -16.99 -12.16 -32.75
C GLY A 129 -18.20 -12.15 -31.81
N GLY A 130 -18.95 -13.26 -31.77
CA GLY A 130 -20.11 -13.40 -30.89
C GLY A 130 -19.74 -13.98 -29.53
N LEU A 131 -20.38 -13.53 -28.45
CA LEU A 131 -20.12 -14.06 -27.10
C LEU A 131 -20.72 -15.46 -26.92
N PRO A 132 -20.08 -16.38 -26.18
CA PRO A 132 -20.63 -17.70 -25.95
C PRO A 132 -21.93 -17.62 -25.14
N MET A 133 -22.96 -18.34 -25.58
CA MET A 133 -24.29 -18.33 -24.95
C MET A 133 -24.85 -19.75 -24.81
N ALA A 134 -25.77 -19.94 -23.88
CA ALA A 134 -26.47 -21.21 -23.72
C ALA A 134 -27.96 -21.02 -23.42
N SER A 135 -28.76 -22.05 -23.69
CA SER A 135 -30.15 -22.16 -23.27
C SER A 135 -30.50 -23.59 -22.93
N VAL A 136 -31.46 -23.77 -22.01
CA VAL A 136 -32.14 -25.04 -21.77
C VAL A 136 -33.65 -24.79 -21.86
N ASN A 137 -34.33 -25.50 -22.76
CA ASN A 137 -35.77 -25.41 -22.95
C ASN A 137 -36.41 -26.79 -22.78
N GLU A 138 -37.60 -26.86 -22.19
CA GLU A 138 -38.41 -28.08 -22.15
C GLU A 138 -39.73 -27.82 -22.84
N THR A 139 -40.14 -28.69 -23.77
CA THR A 139 -41.39 -28.55 -24.51
C THR A 139 -41.99 -29.92 -24.84
N VAL A 140 -43.32 -30.02 -24.75
CA VAL A 140 -44.06 -31.15 -25.31
C VAL A 140 -44.21 -30.95 -26.81
N VAL A 141 -43.60 -31.85 -27.58
CA VAL A 141 -43.68 -31.83 -29.05
C VAL A 141 -45.01 -32.45 -29.46
N SER A 142 -45.87 -31.71 -30.16
CA SER A 142 -47.19 -32.20 -30.55
C SER A 142 -47.72 -31.56 -31.84
N GLY A 143 -48.74 -32.18 -32.45
CA GLY A 143 -49.38 -31.67 -33.65
C GLY A 143 -48.52 -31.83 -34.92
N LYS A 144 -48.76 -30.98 -35.93
CA LYS A 144 -48.03 -31.03 -37.21
C LYS A 144 -46.69 -30.30 -37.17
N GLU A 145 -46.61 -29.23 -36.40
CA GLU A 145 -45.42 -28.41 -36.20
C GLU A 145 -45.35 -27.92 -34.76
N THR A 146 -44.16 -27.91 -34.16
CA THR A 146 -43.86 -27.31 -32.87
C THR A 146 -42.69 -26.34 -33.04
N VAL A 147 -42.84 -25.11 -32.54
CA VAL A 147 -41.75 -24.12 -32.54
C VAL A 147 -41.16 -24.03 -31.14
N VAL A 148 -39.86 -24.30 -31.01
CA VAL A 148 -39.12 -24.13 -29.76
C VAL A 148 -38.54 -22.72 -29.73
N ASN A 149 -38.99 -21.93 -28.76
CA ASN A 149 -38.46 -20.60 -28.48
C ASN A 149 -37.20 -20.75 -27.62
N VAL A 150 -36.04 -20.43 -28.20
CA VAL A 150 -34.74 -20.55 -27.53
C VAL A 150 -34.32 -19.17 -27.03
N GLU A 151 -34.32 -18.99 -25.71
CA GLU A 151 -33.86 -17.77 -25.04
C GLU A 151 -32.41 -17.96 -24.60
N LEU A 152 -31.48 -17.40 -25.37
CA LEU A 152 -30.06 -17.52 -25.05
C LEU A 152 -29.68 -16.65 -23.86
N VAL A 153 -28.74 -17.14 -23.06
CA VAL A 153 -28.12 -16.42 -21.95
C VAL A 153 -26.61 -16.40 -22.17
N ARG A 154 -26.00 -15.21 -22.13
CA ARG A 154 -24.54 -15.08 -22.25
C ARG A 154 -23.85 -15.83 -21.11
N LEU A 155 -22.76 -16.52 -21.43
CA LEU A 155 -21.95 -17.24 -20.44
C LEU A 155 -20.89 -16.35 -19.77
N VAL A 156 -20.73 -15.12 -20.28
CA VAL A 156 -19.81 -14.11 -19.77
C VAL A 156 -20.51 -13.14 -18.82
N ALA A 157 -19.74 -12.56 -17.91
CA ALA A 157 -20.07 -11.36 -17.15
C ALA A 157 -19.29 -10.16 -17.71
N LYS A 158 -19.90 -8.99 -17.62
CA LYS A 158 -19.29 -7.70 -17.93
C LYS A 158 -18.89 -7.02 -16.63
N VAL A 159 -17.67 -6.50 -16.56
CA VAL A 159 -17.13 -5.78 -15.41
C VAL A 159 -16.85 -4.34 -15.82
N TYR A 160 -17.57 -3.41 -15.21
CA TYR A 160 -17.39 -1.98 -15.37
C TYR A 160 -16.44 -1.47 -14.30
N PHE A 161 -15.31 -0.91 -14.70
CA PHE A 161 -14.35 -0.30 -13.79
C PHE A 161 -14.37 1.21 -13.89
N ARG A 162 -14.44 1.86 -12.73
CA ARG A 162 -14.26 3.30 -12.59
C ARG A 162 -13.27 3.63 -11.48
N LEU A 163 -12.44 4.64 -11.74
CA LEU A 163 -11.60 5.25 -10.73
C LEU A 163 -12.31 6.49 -10.17
N GLU A 164 -12.43 6.54 -8.85
CA GLU A 164 -12.70 7.76 -8.11
C GLU A 164 -11.42 8.10 -7.36
N SER A 165 -10.59 8.96 -7.98
CA SER A 165 -9.22 9.24 -7.52
C SER A 165 -9.14 9.92 -6.14
N GLY A 166 -10.30 10.23 -5.52
CA GLY A 166 -10.42 10.81 -4.18
C GLY A 166 -9.42 11.94 -3.93
N ASP A 167 -8.92 12.04 -2.70
CA ASP A 167 -7.94 13.05 -2.29
C ASP A 167 -6.48 12.62 -2.56
N VAL A 168 -6.21 11.96 -3.69
CA VAL A 168 -4.83 11.59 -4.10
C VAL A 168 -4.41 12.31 -5.38
N PRO A 169 -3.98 13.58 -5.29
CA PRO A 169 -3.53 14.35 -6.45
C PRO A 169 -2.35 13.69 -7.17
N GLY A 170 -2.37 13.73 -8.50
CA GLY A 170 -1.27 13.25 -9.33
C GLY A 170 -1.22 11.72 -9.51
N LEU A 171 -2.26 10.99 -9.11
CA LEU A 171 -2.42 9.57 -9.39
C LEU A 171 -2.84 9.37 -10.85
N GLU A 172 -2.04 8.63 -11.61
CA GLU A 172 -2.32 8.27 -12.99
C GLU A 172 -2.27 6.75 -13.17
N VAL A 173 -3.39 6.15 -13.59
CA VAL A 173 -3.49 4.72 -13.90
C VAL A 173 -2.68 4.40 -15.15
N LYS A 174 -1.92 3.31 -15.12
CA LYS A 174 -1.06 2.84 -16.22
C LYS A 174 -1.51 1.50 -16.80
N SER A 175 -2.10 0.62 -15.99
CA SER A 175 -2.69 -0.62 -16.48
C SER A 175 -3.85 -1.06 -15.59
N ILE A 176 -4.82 -1.74 -16.18
CA ILE A 176 -5.89 -2.45 -15.48
C ILE A 176 -6.02 -3.82 -16.15
N ARG A 177 -6.11 -4.89 -15.36
CA ARG A 177 -6.34 -6.24 -15.88
C ARG A 177 -7.12 -7.11 -14.91
N LEU A 178 -7.90 -8.03 -15.46
CA LEU A 178 -8.42 -9.18 -14.72
C LEU A 178 -7.33 -10.24 -14.57
N VAL A 179 -7.26 -10.85 -13.40
CA VAL A 179 -6.31 -11.90 -13.06
C VAL A 179 -7.08 -13.08 -12.46
N ASN A 180 -6.61 -14.30 -12.75
CA ASN A 180 -7.34 -15.54 -12.51
C ASN A 180 -8.73 -15.50 -13.18
N SER A 181 -8.79 -15.04 -14.43
CA SER A 181 -10.02 -15.13 -15.22
C SER A 181 -10.32 -16.60 -15.52
N PRO A 182 -11.57 -17.08 -15.41
CA PRO A 182 -11.92 -18.46 -15.71
C PRO A 182 -11.59 -18.83 -17.14
N SER A 183 -10.91 -19.96 -17.33
CA SER A 183 -10.74 -20.59 -18.64
C SER A 183 -11.77 -21.68 -18.89
N ASP A 184 -12.64 -22.00 -17.92
CA ASP A 184 -13.72 -22.96 -18.10
C ASP A 184 -14.98 -22.63 -17.31
N MET A 185 -16.11 -23.17 -17.76
CA MET A 185 -17.38 -23.11 -17.02
C MET A 185 -18.39 -24.17 -17.51
N THR A 186 -19.39 -24.49 -16.70
CA THR A 186 -20.51 -25.40 -17.06
C THR A 186 -21.73 -24.60 -17.59
N PRO A 187 -22.01 -24.61 -18.90
CA PRO A 187 -23.03 -23.74 -19.51
C PRO A 187 -24.47 -24.11 -19.13
N PHE A 188 -24.72 -25.35 -18.72
CA PHE A 188 -26.07 -25.87 -18.46
C PHE A 188 -26.37 -26.13 -16.98
N SER A 189 -25.46 -25.73 -16.08
CA SER A 189 -25.73 -25.70 -14.63
C SER A 189 -26.34 -24.35 -14.23
N GLU A 190 -26.98 -24.32 -13.06
CA GLU A 190 -27.51 -23.07 -12.49
C GLU A 190 -26.40 -22.05 -12.17
N SER A 191 -25.24 -22.54 -11.74
CA SER A 191 -24.02 -21.75 -11.53
C SER A 191 -22.78 -22.60 -11.78
N SER A 192 -21.65 -21.95 -12.07
CA SER A 192 -20.38 -22.59 -12.40
C SER A 192 -19.23 -21.95 -11.62
N ALA A 193 -18.54 -22.75 -10.82
CA ALA A 193 -17.23 -22.41 -10.29
C ALA A 193 -16.16 -22.88 -11.28
N ALA A 194 -15.24 -22.00 -11.67
CA ALA A 194 -14.13 -22.36 -12.55
C ALA A 194 -13.21 -23.41 -11.89
N GLU A 195 -12.77 -24.39 -12.67
CA GLU A 195 -11.73 -25.37 -12.25
C GLU A 195 -10.34 -25.00 -12.79
N SER A 196 -10.29 -24.13 -13.79
CA SER A 196 -9.07 -23.62 -14.39
C SER A 196 -9.18 -22.11 -14.67
N VAL A 197 -8.04 -21.43 -14.63
CA VAL A 197 -7.93 -19.99 -14.86
C VAL A 197 -6.80 -19.65 -15.82
N MET A 198 -6.86 -18.42 -16.34
CA MET A 198 -5.93 -17.85 -17.30
C MET A 198 -5.72 -16.35 -17.04
N SER A 199 -4.84 -15.73 -17.81
CA SER A 199 -4.73 -14.26 -17.83
C SER A 199 -6.02 -13.66 -18.37
N GLY A 200 -6.52 -12.62 -17.71
CA GLY A 200 -7.80 -12.00 -18.05
C GLY A 200 -7.69 -10.83 -19.01
N ASP A 201 -8.87 -10.33 -19.38
CA ASP A 201 -9.03 -9.12 -20.18
C ASP A 201 -8.30 -7.93 -19.55
N TYR A 202 -7.82 -7.02 -20.39
CA TYR A 202 -6.95 -5.91 -19.99
C TYR A 202 -7.28 -4.63 -20.76
N ALA A 203 -7.08 -3.50 -20.08
CA ALA A 203 -7.44 -2.19 -20.61
C ALA A 203 -6.55 -1.82 -21.80
N SER A 204 -7.17 -1.40 -22.89
CA SER A 204 -6.47 -0.79 -24.03
C SER A 204 -5.90 0.58 -23.65
N PRO A 205 -4.96 1.15 -24.43
CA PRO A 205 -4.46 2.51 -24.20
C PRO A 205 -5.58 3.57 -24.16
N SER A 206 -6.66 3.38 -24.93
CA SER A 206 -7.83 4.26 -24.91
C SER A 206 -8.68 4.11 -23.65
N ASP A 207 -8.81 2.89 -23.10
CA ASP A 207 -9.49 2.66 -21.82
C ASP A 207 -8.72 3.33 -20.67
N ILE A 208 -7.39 3.20 -20.67
CA ILE A 208 -6.53 3.87 -19.69
C ILE A 208 -6.69 5.39 -19.77
N LYS A 209 -6.78 5.95 -20.98
CA LYS A 209 -7.05 7.38 -21.17
C LYS A 209 -8.43 7.76 -20.61
N ALA A 210 -9.46 6.98 -20.92
CA ALA A 210 -10.84 7.21 -20.46
C ALA A 210 -10.94 7.22 -18.93
N VAL A 211 -10.38 6.19 -18.27
CA VAL A 211 -10.35 6.07 -16.81
C VAL A 211 -9.65 7.27 -16.16
N ASN A 212 -8.48 7.67 -16.67
CA ASN A 212 -7.75 8.83 -16.14
C ASN A 212 -8.49 10.17 -16.38
N SER A 213 -9.42 10.23 -17.33
CA SER A 213 -10.32 11.38 -17.51
C SER A 213 -11.64 11.29 -16.71
N GLY A 214 -11.78 10.29 -15.83
CA GLY A 214 -12.97 10.09 -14.99
C GLY A 214 -14.10 9.30 -15.64
N GLU A 215 -13.86 8.77 -16.85
CA GLU A 215 -14.75 7.81 -17.50
C GLU A 215 -14.42 6.38 -17.01
N SER A 216 -14.76 5.35 -17.78
CA SER A 216 -14.71 3.97 -17.31
C SER A 216 -14.25 3.01 -18.39
N ALA A 217 -13.74 1.87 -17.93
CA ALA A 217 -13.29 0.77 -18.77
C ALA A 217 -14.20 -0.44 -18.55
N TYR A 218 -14.31 -1.29 -19.57
CA TYR A 218 -15.12 -2.50 -19.54
C TYR A 218 -14.23 -3.71 -19.76
N PHE A 219 -14.57 -4.81 -19.09
CA PHE A 219 -13.86 -6.08 -19.19
C PHE A 219 -14.85 -7.22 -19.26
N TYR A 220 -14.48 -8.31 -19.93
CA TYR A 220 -15.29 -9.52 -19.99
C TYR A 220 -14.56 -10.71 -19.37
N MET A 221 -15.33 -11.61 -18.77
CA MET A 221 -14.87 -12.89 -18.24
C MET A 221 -16.00 -13.90 -18.28
N LEU A 222 -15.70 -15.20 -18.36
CA LEU A 222 -16.70 -16.22 -18.07
C LEU A 222 -17.16 -16.13 -16.60
N GLU A 223 -18.29 -16.75 -16.31
CA GLU A 223 -18.79 -16.94 -14.94
C GLU A 223 -17.75 -17.54 -14.00
N ASN A 224 -17.71 -17.06 -12.75
CA ASN A 224 -16.89 -17.63 -11.69
C ASN A 224 -17.61 -17.58 -10.34
N CYS A 225 -18.40 -18.59 -10.02
CA CYS A 225 -19.12 -18.69 -8.75
C CYS A 225 -18.30 -19.45 -7.68
N GLN A 226 -17.28 -18.83 -7.09
CA GLN A 226 -16.41 -19.51 -6.10
C GLN A 226 -17.01 -19.64 -4.69
N GLY A 227 -18.12 -18.94 -4.41
CA GLY A 227 -18.87 -19.00 -3.16
C GLY A 227 -18.67 -17.79 -2.24
N VAL A 228 -19.43 -17.76 -1.15
CA VAL A 228 -19.18 -16.87 0.00
C VAL A 228 -18.12 -17.53 0.87
N LEU A 229 -16.87 -17.11 0.70
CA LEU A 229 -15.72 -17.76 1.35
C LEU A 229 -15.33 -17.12 2.69
N LEU A 230 -15.80 -15.89 2.95
CA LEU A 230 -15.53 -15.15 4.19
C LEU A 230 -16.85 -14.63 4.81
N PRO A 231 -17.79 -15.50 5.22
CA PRO A 231 -19.17 -15.12 5.55
C PRO A 231 -19.31 -14.13 6.73
N ASP A 232 -18.34 -14.13 7.66
CA ASP A 232 -18.36 -13.25 8.83
C ASP A 232 -17.50 -11.97 8.63
N ASN A 233 -16.95 -11.76 7.43
CA ASN A 233 -16.07 -10.62 7.15
C ASN A 233 -16.86 -9.37 6.72
N ASP A 234 -16.70 -8.29 7.47
CA ASP A 234 -17.21 -6.95 7.16
C ASP A 234 -16.09 -5.95 6.80
N ASP A 235 -14.82 -6.40 6.78
CA ASP A 235 -13.67 -5.58 6.42
C ASP A 235 -13.06 -5.99 5.07
N GLN A 236 -13.14 -5.10 4.09
CA GLN A 236 -12.53 -5.33 2.78
C GLN A 236 -11.02 -5.61 2.84
N TRP A 237 -10.31 -5.11 3.86
CA TRP A 237 -8.87 -5.34 4.01
C TRP A 237 -8.53 -6.79 4.37
N GLN A 238 -9.51 -7.57 4.81
CA GLN A 238 -9.37 -9.01 5.06
C GLN A 238 -9.75 -9.87 3.84
N LYS A 239 -10.33 -9.29 2.78
CA LYS A 239 -10.60 -10.01 1.53
C LYS A 239 -9.32 -10.12 0.68
N VAL A 240 -8.42 -10.99 1.14
CA VAL A 240 -7.05 -11.19 0.62
C VAL A 240 -6.71 -12.70 0.55
N PRO A 241 -5.70 -13.11 -0.25
CA PRO A 241 -5.40 -14.53 -0.47
C PRO A 241 -5.14 -15.31 0.81
N ASP A 242 -4.44 -14.71 1.77
CA ASP A 242 -4.05 -15.34 3.05
C ASP A 242 -5.25 -15.72 3.94
N MET A 243 -6.43 -15.15 3.68
CA MET A 243 -7.66 -15.45 4.41
C MET A 243 -8.48 -16.55 3.72
N LEU A 244 -8.06 -17.01 2.54
CA LEU A 244 -8.78 -18.01 1.74
C LEU A 244 -8.15 -19.40 1.87
N PRO A 245 -8.93 -20.47 1.67
CA PRO A 245 -8.36 -21.80 1.49
C PRO A 245 -7.38 -21.82 0.30
N ASP A 246 -6.24 -22.50 0.43
CA ASP A 246 -5.22 -22.63 -0.62
C ASP A 246 -5.81 -23.12 -1.96
N SER A 247 -6.82 -23.98 -1.90
CA SER A 247 -7.53 -24.51 -3.07
C SER A 247 -8.42 -23.50 -3.80
N LYS A 248 -8.66 -22.32 -3.21
CA LYS A 248 -9.57 -21.29 -3.73
C LYS A 248 -8.87 -19.99 -4.11
N ALA A 249 -7.81 -19.60 -3.40
CA ALA A 249 -7.13 -18.32 -3.62
C ALA A 249 -6.68 -18.12 -5.09
N GLY A 250 -6.18 -19.19 -5.73
CA GLY A 250 -5.76 -19.20 -7.14
C GLY A 250 -6.88 -19.31 -8.18
N LEU A 251 -8.12 -19.55 -7.76
CA LEU A 251 -9.29 -19.68 -8.65
C LEU A 251 -10.22 -18.46 -8.60
N CYS A 252 -10.16 -17.68 -7.52
CA CYS A 252 -10.95 -16.47 -7.40
C CYS A 252 -10.39 -15.36 -8.31
N THR A 253 -11.25 -14.75 -9.12
CA THR A 253 -10.87 -13.66 -10.02
C THR A 253 -10.67 -12.38 -9.23
N TYR A 254 -9.58 -11.67 -9.52
CA TYR A 254 -9.30 -10.36 -8.94
C TYR A 254 -8.89 -9.37 -10.02
N MET A 255 -9.01 -8.09 -9.73
CA MET A 255 -8.52 -7.03 -10.60
C MET A 255 -7.21 -6.48 -10.06
N GLU A 256 -6.26 -6.22 -10.95
CA GLU A 256 -5.01 -5.53 -10.65
C GLU A 256 -4.96 -4.20 -11.42
N VAL A 257 -4.71 -3.11 -10.69
CA VAL A 257 -4.58 -1.76 -11.23
C VAL A 257 -3.20 -1.23 -10.87
N THR A 258 -2.38 -0.92 -11.87
CA THR A 258 -1.10 -0.22 -11.64
C THR A 258 -1.27 1.25 -11.93
N ALA A 259 -0.67 2.09 -11.10
CA ALA A 259 -0.71 3.54 -11.22
C ALA A 259 0.65 4.14 -10.85
N ILE A 260 0.86 5.41 -11.20
CA ILE A 260 2.03 6.20 -10.82
C ILE A 260 1.53 7.48 -10.13
N LEU A 261 2.18 7.84 -9.02
CA LEU A 261 2.08 9.18 -8.43
C LEU A 261 3.19 10.07 -9.00
N ASP A 262 2.82 11.26 -9.47
CA ASP A 262 3.73 12.20 -10.13
C ASP A 262 4.50 13.13 -9.15
N GLY A 263 4.18 13.10 -7.85
CA GLY A 263 4.72 14.01 -6.84
C GLY A 263 3.77 15.10 -6.35
N THR A 264 2.62 15.32 -7.00
CA THR A 264 1.65 16.37 -6.63
C THR A 264 1.08 16.15 -5.22
N SER A 265 0.90 14.90 -4.82
CA SER A 265 0.51 14.50 -3.45
C SER A 265 1.68 14.48 -2.45
N GLY A 266 2.87 14.90 -2.85
CA GLY A 266 4.11 14.75 -2.07
C GLY A 266 4.68 13.33 -2.09
N MET A 267 4.12 12.45 -2.91
CA MET A 267 4.57 11.08 -3.12
C MET A 267 4.83 10.85 -4.61
N THR A 268 5.92 10.15 -4.95
CA THR A 268 6.28 9.84 -6.33
C THR A 268 6.63 8.37 -6.48
N GLY A 269 6.17 7.76 -7.57
CA GLY A 269 6.50 6.37 -7.90
C GLY A 269 5.29 5.48 -8.10
N PRO A 270 5.50 4.17 -8.29
CA PRO A 270 4.43 3.24 -8.63
C PRO A 270 3.60 2.85 -7.41
N VAL A 271 2.29 2.63 -7.65
CA VAL A 271 1.33 2.00 -6.72
C VAL A 271 0.61 0.89 -7.46
N THR A 272 0.42 -0.25 -6.81
CA THR A 272 -0.41 -1.33 -7.36
C THR A 272 -1.58 -1.63 -6.42
N TYR A 273 -2.79 -1.60 -6.94
CA TYR A 273 -4.01 -2.00 -6.24
C TYR A 273 -4.46 -3.38 -6.69
N ARG A 274 -4.91 -4.22 -5.74
CA ARG A 274 -5.47 -5.55 -5.99
C ARG A 274 -6.71 -5.76 -5.16
N PHE A 275 -7.74 -6.35 -5.75
CA PHE A 275 -8.95 -6.70 -5.02
C PHE A 275 -9.72 -7.81 -5.74
N TYR A 276 -10.14 -8.81 -4.97
CA TYR A 276 -11.01 -9.87 -5.47
C TYR A 276 -12.38 -9.33 -5.88
N LEU A 277 -12.92 -9.88 -6.96
CA LEU A 277 -14.28 -9.60 -7.43
C LEU A 277 -15.29 -10.51 -6.73
N GLY A 278 -16.55 -10.07 -6.70
CA GLY A 278 -17.71 -10.83 -6.26
C GLY A 278 -18.92 -9.93 -6.05
N GLN A 279 -19.98 -10.45 -5.41
CA GLN A 279 -21.21 -9.66 -5.15
C GLN A 279 -21.02 -8.54 -4.12
N ASP A 280 -19.92 -8.55 -3.37
CA ASP A 280 -19.55 -7.51 -2.41
C ASP A 280 -18.02 -7.27 -2.38
N SER A 281 -17.58 -6.36 -1.51
CA SER A 281 -16.16 -6.07 -1.29
C SER A 281 -15.53 -6.83 -0.12
N THR A 282 -16.28 -7.69 0.61
CA THR A 282 -15.85 -8.29 1.88
C THR A 282 -15.91 -9.82 1.93
N SER A 283 -17.00 -10.46 1.48
CA SER A 283 -17.29 -11.88 1.77
C SER A 283 -17.46 -12.80 0.55
N ASP A 284 -18.07 -12.29 -0.52
CA ASP A 284 -18.56 -13.08 -1.66
C ASP A 284 -17.59 -13.07 -2.85
N PHE A 285 -17.36 -14.22 -3.49
CA PHE A 285 -16.45 -14.35 -4.64
C PHE A 285 -17.16 -14.83 -5.91
N ASN A 286 -18.46 -14.60 -5.99
CA ASN A 286 -19.30 -15.02 -7.10
C ASN A 286 -19.46 -13.91 -8.14
N ILE A 287 -19.09 -14.23 -9.38
CA ILE A 287 -19.41 -13.44 -10.57
C ILE A 287 -20.31 -14.29 -11.47
N TYR A 288 -21.55 -13.87 -11.65
CA TYR A 288 -22.58 -14.61 -12.39
C TYR A 288 -22.57 -14.26 -13.88
N ARG A 289 -22.86 -15.24 -14.73
CA ARG A 289 -23.02 -15.01 -16.17
C ARG A 289 -24.15 -14.03 -16.48
N ASN A 290 -24.07 -13.37 -17.63
CA ASN A 290 -25.06 -12.43 -18.15
C ASN A 290 -25.41 -11.30 -17.16
N THR A 291 -24.40 -10.82 -16.42
CA THR A 291 -24.52 -9.70 -15.48
C THR A 291 -23.57 -8.58 -15.85
N GLU A 292 -23.89 -7.37 -15.39
CA GLU A 292 -23.00 -6.22 -15.39
C GLU A 292 -22.61 -5.89 -13.95
N ASN A 293 -21.32 -5.95 -13.65
CA ASN A 293 -20.77 -5.75 -12.30
C ASN A 293 -19.99 -4.45 -12.26
N THR A 294 -20.35 -3.55 -11.35
CA THR A 294 -19.63 -2.27 -11.17
C THR A 294 -18.56 -2.39 -10.10
N VAL A 295 -17.36 -1.97 -10.45
CA VAL A 295 -16.19 -1.86 -9.58
C VAL A 295 -15.77 -0.41 -9.54
N THR A 296 -15.85 0.20 -8.38
CA THR A 296 -15.33 1.55 -8.14
C THR A 296 -14.11 1.46 -7.23
N LEU A 297 -12.94 1.85 -7.76
CA LEU A 297 -11.75 2.04 -6.93
C LEU A 297 -11.76 3.46 -6.37
N VAL A 298 -11.96 3.60 -5.07
CA VAL A 298 -11.87 4.87 -4.35
C VAL A 298 -10.51 4.97 -3.68
N THR A 299 -9.69 5.96 -4.07
CA THR A 299 -8.35 6.15 -3.50
C THR A 299 -8.31 7.26 -2.45
N SER A 300 -7.47 7.10 -1.43
CA SER A 300 -7.25 8.10 -0.38
C SER A 300 -5.80 8.06 0.11
N MET A 301 -5.33 9.17 0.70
CA MET A 301 -3.99 9.23 1.29
C MET A 301 -3.83 8.18 2.40
N ASP A 302 -4.83 8.01 3.27
CA ASP A 302 -4.83 7.00 4.33
C ASP A 302 -4.78 5.57 3.77
N GLY A 303 -5.32 5.34 2.57
CA GLY A 303 -5.22 4.07 1.87
C GLY A 303 -3.77 3.73 1.46
N LEU A 304 -2.97 4.72 1.06
CA LEU A 304 -1.56 4.54 0.65
C LEU A 304 -0.67 4.01 1.79
N GLU A 305 -1.10 4.16 3.04
CA GLU A 305 -0.37 3.75 4.23
C GLU A 305 -0.56 2.27 4.56
N LYS A 306 -1.66 1.68 4.09
CA LYS A 306 -2.07 0.31 4.41
C LYS A 306 -1.37 -0.71 3.53
N PHE A 307 -0.04 -0.64 3.47
CA PHE A 307 0.79 -1.59 2.72
C PHE A 307 0.35 -3.03 3.00
N SER A 308 -0.11 -3.71 1.96
CA SER A 308 -0.72 -5.04 2.04
C SER A 308 -0.80 -5.66 0.64
N TRP A 309 -1.35 -6.88 0.53
CA TRP A 309 -1.62 -7.46 -0.79
C TRP A 309 -2.56 -6.57 -1.64
N ARG A 310 -3.53 -5.90 -1.02
CA ARG A 310 -4.49 -5.02 -1.71
C ARG A 310 -3.87 -3.74 -2.23
N ILE A 311 -2.81 -3.26 -1.60
CA ILE A 311 -2.11 -2.06 -2.03
C ILE A 311 -0.60 -2.18 -1.77
N ASP A 312 0.17 -2.18 -2.86
CA ASP A 312 1.61 -2.18 -2.81
C ASP A 312 2.14 -0.76 -3.04
N THR A 313 2.69 -0.18 -1.97
CA THR A 313 3.35 1.13 -1.94
C THR A 313 4.84 1.03 -1.59
N SER A 314 5.42 -0.16 -1.68
CA SER A 314 6.82 -0.44 -1.27
C SER A 314 7.85 0.43 -1.99
N SER A 315 7.56 0.81 -3.23
CA SER A 315 8.44 1.60 -4.09
C SER A 315 8.07 3.09 -4.13
N LEU A 316 7.11 3.54 -3.32
CA LEU A 316 6.77 4.96 -3.23
C LEU A 316 7.84 5.75 -2.50
N ILE A 317 8.25 6.85 -3.11
CA ILE A 317 9.18 7.82 -2.55
C ILE A 317 8.38 8.98 -1.97
N SER A 318 8.65 9.31 -0.71
CA SER A 318 8.07 10.50 -0.07
C SER A 318 8.97 11.71 -0.24
N ASN A 319 8.35 12.83 -0.60
CA ASN A 319 8.96 14.16 -0.60
C ASN A 319 8.86 14.84 0.78
N PHE A 320 8.11 14.26 1.72
CA PHE A 320 8.06 14.71 3.09
C PHE A 320 9.24 14.15 3.88
N VAL A 321 9.63 14.89 4.91
CA VAL A 321 10.63 14.45 5.87
C VAL A 321 9.91 14.02 7.14
N PRO A 322 9.90 12.71 7.45
CA PRO A 322 9.37 12.22 8.70
C PRO A 322 10.20 12.74 9.87
N VAL A 323 9.57 13.46 10.79
CA VAL A 323 10.25 14.09 11.92
C VAL A 323 9.42 14.04 13.18
N VAL A 324 10.11 14.08 14.31
CA VAL A 324 9.54 14.49 15.60
C VAL A 324 9.99 15.92 15.86
N VAL A 325 9.05 16.78 16.21
CA VAL A 325 9.31 18.16 16.61
C VAL A 325 8.77 18.42 18.01
N VAL A 326 9.48 19.27 18.74
CA VAL A 326 9.10 19.69 20.08
C VAL A 326 9.18 21.21 20.20
N GLY A 327 8.37 21.82 21.07
CA GLY A 327 8.32 23.27 21.13
C GLY A 327 7.59 23.88 22.33
N ALA A 328 7.12 25.11 22.14
CA ALA A 328 6.40 25.87 23.14
C ALA A 328 5.07 25.19 23.57
N ASN A 329 4.52 25.62 24.71
CA ASN A 329 3.19 25.20 25.20
C ASN A 329 2.97 23.67 25.29
N GLY A 330 4.02 22.92 25.59
CA GLY A 330 4.00 21.48 25.77
C GLY A 330 3.94 20.70 24.46
N LEU A 331 4.19 21.35 23.31
CA LEU A 331 4.12 20.75 22.00
C LEU A 331 5.12 19.61 21.85
N ILE A 332 4.59 18.42 21.57
CA ILE A 332 5.29 17.33 20.89
C ILE A 332 4.41 16.99 19.69
N ALA A 333 5.01 16.92 18.51
CA ALA A 333 4.32 16.47 17.31
C ALA A 333 5.25 15.62 16.44
N TYR A 334 4.67 14.84 15.55
CA TYR A 334 5.45 14.23 14.48
C TYR A 334 4.74 14.40 13.14
N THR A 335 5.55 14.55 12.09
CA THR A 335 5.08 14.49 10.72
C THR A 335 5.46 13.13 10.16
N ASP A 336 4.49 12.41 9.57
CA ASP A 336 4.75 11.11 8.95
C ASP A 336 5.29 11.25 7.51
N ARG A 337 5.52 10.11 6.85
CA ARG A 337 5.97 10.07 5.45
C ARG A 337 4.91 10.50 4.43
N PHE A 338 3.70 10.84 4.86
CA PHE A 338 2.62 11.34 4.02
C PHE A 338 2.33 12.82 4.28
N GLY A 339 3.16 13.49 5.10
CA GLY A 339 3.05 14.92 5.39
C GLY A 339 1.99 15.25 6.45
N ARG A 340 1.36 14.25 7.08
CA ARG A 340 0.36 14.49 8.12
C ARG A 340 1.05 14.76 9.44
N THR A 341 0.61 15.80 10.14
CA THR A 341 1.16 16.19 11.44
C THR A 341 0.22 15.77 12.56
N ILE A 342 0.76 14.97 13.48
CA ILE A 342 0.01 14.43 14.63
C ILE A 342 0.57 15.06 15.91
N ARG A 343 -0.28 15.83 16.60
CA ARG A 343 0.04 16.45 17.89
C ARG A 343 -0.12 15.45 19.05
N LYS A 344 0.76 15.53 20.03
CA LYS A 344 0.77 14.71 21.25
C LYS A 344 0.87 15.60 22.48
N THR A 345 0.13 15.24 23.51
CA THR A 345 0.11 15.97 24.78
C THR A 345 0.84 15.17 25.85
N VAL A 346 1.83 15.80 26.49
CA VAL A 346 2.56 15.19 27.61
C VAL A 346 2.64 16.18 28.77
N GLY A 347 1.79 16.01 29.78
CA GLY A 347 1.73 16.88 30.95
C GLY A 347 0.87 18.14 30.75
N GLN A 348 1.13 19.19 31.52
CA GLN A 348 0.31 20.42 31.57
C GLN A 348 0.79 21.50 30.58
N ALA A 349 -0.14 22.37 30.16
CA ALA A 349 0.01 23.35 29.08
C ALA A 349 1.14 24.41 29.25
N ASN A 350 1.63 24.67 30.47
CA ASN A 350 2.67 25.68 30.72
C ASN A 350 4.12 25.16 30.54
N ARG A 351 4.29 23.92 30.07
CA ARG A 351 5.61 23.32 29.81
C ARG A 351 6.17 23.78 28.46
N SER A 352 7.48 23.76 28.28
CA SER A 352 8.11 23.81 26.95
C SER A 352 9.06 22.64 26.80
N TRP A 353 9.12 22.06 25.62
CA TRP A 353 10.06 21.00 25.27
C TRP A 353 11.14 21.61 24.38
N ASN A 354 12.39 21.51 24.80
CA ASN A 354 13.49 22.28 24.23
C ASN A 354 14.32 21.47 23.24
N ALA A 355 14.44 20.15 23.43
CA ALA A 355 15.22 19.29 22.56
C ALA A 355 14.64 17.87 22.51
N VAL A 356 14.92 17.15 21.42
CA VAL A 356 14.47 15.78 21.21
C VAL A 356 15.55 14.95 20.51
N ALA A 357 15.75 13.72 20.97
CA ALA A 357 16.69 12.78 20.37
C ALA A 357 16.06 11.40 20.15
N TYR A 358 16.52 10.70 19.12
CA TYR A 358 16.23 9.30 18.87
C TYR A 358 17.47 8.44 19.10
N GLY A 359 17.29 7.31 19.78
CA GLY A 359 18.34 6.34 20.03
C GLY A 359 17.78 5.05 20.63
N ASN A 360 18.42 3.91 20.36
CA ASN A 360 18.03 2.63 20.95
C ASN A 360 16.52 2.30 20.82
N GLY A 361 15.88 2.68 19.70
CA GLY A 361 14.44 2.47 19.49
C GLY A 361 13.52 3.37 20.32
N LYS A 362 14.03 4.46 20.89
CA LYS A 362 13.28 5.38 21.75
C LYS A 362 13.46 6.83 21.32
N TYR A 363 12.40 7.61 21.43
CA TYR A 363 12.38 9.06 21.32
C TYR A 363 12.35 9.66 22.72
N ILE A 364 13.24 10.60 22.99
CA ILE A 364 13.35 11.29 24.28
C ILE A 364 13.22 12.79 24.04
N ALA A 365 12.20 13.41 24.63
CA ALA A 365 12.03 14.86 24.67
C ALA A 365 12.41 15.38 26.05
N VAL A 366 13.14 16.50 26.11
CA VAL A 366 13.56 17.15 27.36
C VAL A 366 13.13 18.62 27.36
N GLY A 367 12.85 19.20 28.53
CA GLY A 367 12.24 20.53 28.56
C GLY A 367 12.34 21.29 29.88
N THR A 368 11.55 22.37 29.96
CA THR A 368 11.47 23.29 31.09
C THR A 368 10.16 23.11 31.86
N LYS A 369 10.22 23.20 33.19
CA LYS A 369 9.02 23.24 34.04
C LYS A 369 8.32 24.60 33.92
N GLY A 370 7.02 24.60 33.66
CA GLY A 370 6.16 25.77 33.85
C GLY A 370 5.63 25.88 35.29
N GLY A 371 5.91 26.98 35.98
CA GLY A 371 5.28 27.36 37.25
C GLY A 371 5.71 26.57 38.50
N ASN A 372 5.30 27.08 39.68
CA ASN A 372 5.56 26.48 41.00
C ASN A 372 4.57 25.35 41.31
N ILE A 373 4.69 24.20 40.65
CA ILE A 373 3.87 23.01 40.98
C ILE A 373 4.51 22.22 42.12
N ALA A 374 3.72 21.88 43.15
CA ALA A 374 4.12 21.07 44.30
C ALA A 374 4.29 19.57 43.93
N PRO A 375 5.25 18.85 44.54
CA PRO A 375 5.51 17.43 44.25
C PRO A 375 4.43 16.48 44.79
N PRO A 376 4.30 15.25 44.21
CA PRO A 376 5.05 14.69 43.10
C PRO A 376 4.57 15.24 41.75
N SER A 377 5.50 15.71 40.91
CA SER A 377 5.18 16.32 39.62
C SER A 377 5.82 15.49 38.49
N PRO A 378 5.14 15.29 37.34
CA PRO A 378 5.71 14.59 36.19
C PRO A 378 6.98 15.30 35.72
N GLY A 379 8.10 14.58 35.57
CA GLY A 379 9.40 15.20 35.30
C GLY A 379 9.53 15.79 33.89
N ASN A 380 10.63 16.52 33.67
CA ASN A 380 10.92 17.29 32.45
C ASN A 380 11.58 16.46 31.34
N ILE A 381 11.32 15.15 31.35
CA ILE A 381 11.75 14.18 30.34
C ILE A 381 10.49 13.39 29.94
N ALA A 382 10.27 13.22 28.65
CA ALA A 382 9.24 12.36 28.10
C ALA A 382 9.85 11.32 27.15
N VAL A 383 9.31 10.10 27.18
CA VAL A 383 9.80 8.98 26.36
C VAL A 383 8.67 8.34 25.57
N SER A 384 8.96 7.94 24.34
CA SER A 384 8.11 7.13 23.48
C SER A 384 8.92 6.07 22.73
N SER A 385 8.31 4.91 22.43
CA SER A 385 8.86 3.93 21.48
C SER A 385 8.12 3.89 20.15
N ASP A 386 6.96 4.53 20.06
CA ASP A 386 6.00 4.33 18.97
C ASP A 386 5.43 5.66 18.43
N LEU A 387 5.95 6.80 18.90
CA LEU A 387 5.48 8.17 18.65
C LEU A 387 4.05 8.47 19.12
N SER A 388 3.26 7.45 19.37
CA SER A 388 1.85 7.51 19.69
C SER A 388 1.62 7.70 21.18
N ASN A 389 2.40 7.02 21.99
CA ASN A 389 2.33 7.02 23.44
C ASN A 389 3.59 7.65 24.04
N TRP A 390 3.39 8.73 24.79
CA TRP A 390 4.47 9.44 25.46
C TRP A 390 4.26 9.44 26.97
N THR A 391 5.29 9.07 27.72
CA THR A 391 5.24 9.00 29.18
C THR A 391 6.25 9.96 29.80
N ALA A 392 5.79 10.84 30.68
CA ALA A 392 6.69 11.68 31.48
C ALA A 392 7.43 10.84 32.52
N LYS A 393 8.74 11.06 32.68
CA LYS A 393 9.58 10.35 33.65
C LYS A 393 9.98 11.29 34.80
N PRO A 394 9.87 10.85 36.06
CA PRO A 394 10.33 11.64 37.19
C PRO A 394 11.84 11.84 37.08
N VAL A 395 12.30 13.06 37.31
CA VAL A 395 13.72 13.40 37.40
C VAL A 395 14.10 13.62 38.86
N VAL A 396 15.33 13.25 39.19
CA VAL A 396 15.84 13.22 40.58
C VAL A 396 16.08 14.62 41.16
N SER A 397 16.13 15.65 40.30
CA SER A 397 16.50 17.03 40.65
C SER A 397 15.32 17.99 40.54
N TYR A 398 15.02 18.71 41.63
CA TYR A 398 13.96 19.71 41.70
C TYR A 398 14.28 20.92 40.80
N ASN A 399 13.33 21.36 39.96
CA ASN A 399 13.38 22.60 39.14
C ASN A 399 14.49 22.68 38.06
N MET A 400 14.80 21.57 37.37
CA MET A 400 15.77 21.57 36.26
C MET A 400 15.16 22.07 34.94
N THR A 401 15.86 22.95 34.21
CA THR A 401 15.62 23.25 32.80
C THR A 401 16.60 22.45 31.95
N TYR A 402 16.12 21.54 31.11
CA TYR A 402 16.97 20.87 30.13
C TYR A 402 17.08 21.68 28.86
N HIS A 403 18.29 21.93 28.39
CA HIS A 403 18.54 22.73 27.19
C HIS A 403 18.70 21.86 25.95
N ASP A 404 19.33 20.69 26.11
CA ASP A 404 19.74 19.85 24.99
C ASP A 404 19.78 18.37 25.39
N ILE A 405 19.65 17.48 24.41
CA ILE A 405 19.77 16.03 24.57
C ILE A 405 20.50 15.42 23.39
N TYR A 406 21.46 14.54 23.69
CA TYR A 406 22.20 13.81 22.68
C TYR A 406 22.18 12.30 22.95
N TYR A 407 22.15 11.49 21.90
CA TYR A 407 22.32 10.04 21.98
C TYR A 407 23.65 9.62 21.37
N GLY A 408 24.52 9.01 22.18
CA GLY A 408 25.82 8.54 21.75
C GLY A 408 26.30 7.37 22.61
N ARG A 409 27.09 6.45 22.06
CA ARG A 409 27.60 5.26 22.78
C ARG A 409 26.52 4.43 23.50
N GLY A 410 25.32 4.32 22.94
CA GLY A 410 24.24 3.56 23.58
C GLY A 410 23.61 4.24 24.79
N THR A 411 23.87 5.53 25.01
CA THR A 411 23.40 6.29 26.17
C THR A 411 22.82 7.63 25.73
N PHE A 412 21.71 8.03 26.33
CA PHE A 412 21.13 9.36 26.28
C PHE A 412 21.77 10.25 27.34
N PHE A 413 22.04 11.49 26.96
CA PHE A 413 22.64 12.52 27.80
C PHE A 413 21.74 13.76 27.75
N ALA A 414 21.01 14.01 28.83
CA ALA A 414 20.14 15.18 28.96
C ALA A 414 20.86 16.28 29.76
N LEU A 415 21.18 17.39 29.09
CA LEU A 415 21.93 18.50 29.67
C LEU A 415 20.97 19.56 30.21
N GLY A 416 21.10 19.92 31.50
CA GLY A 416 20.22 20.89 32.13
C GLY A 416 20.87 21.78 33.18
N THR A 417 20.10 22.74 33.69
CA THR A 417 20.51 23.71 34.72
C THR A 417 19.40 23.88 35.75
N VAL A 418 19.72 23.96 37.04
CA VAL A 418 18.71 24.12 38.14
C VAL A 418 18.59 25.58 38.58
N THR A 419 19.72 26.18 38.98
CA THR A 419 19.90 27.62 39.23
C THR A 419 21.32 27.96 38.82
N PHE A 420 21.50 29.05 38.07
CA PHE A 420 22.85 29.51 37.67
C PHE A 420 23.77 29.56 38.91
N PRO A 421 24.98 28.95 38.87
CA PRO A 421 25.74 28.58 37.67
C PRO A 421 25.88 27.07 37.34
N ASN A 422 25.30 26.13 38.10
CA ASN A 422 25.63 24.70 38.00
C ASN A 422 24.86 23.97 36.87
N ALA A 423 25.61 23.37 35.94
CA ALA A 423 25.07 22.44 34.94
C ALA A 423 24.92 21.02 35.54
N TYR A 424 23.95 20.26 35.03
CA TYR A 424 23.63 18.89 35.40
C TYR A 424 23.50 18.05 34.15
N LEU A 425 23.94 16.81 34.23
CA LEU A 425 23.86 15.86 33.13
C LEU A 425 23.18 14.59 33.62
N ASP A 426 22.00 14.30 33.07
CA ASP A 426 21.27 13.08 33.37
C ASP A 426 21.56 12.04 32.28
N LEU A 427 21.91 10.82 32.69
CA LEU A 427 22.29 9.72 31.79
C LEU A 427 21.27 8.60 31.86
N SER A 428 20.95 8.03 30.71
CA SER A 428 20.07 6.86 30.62
C SER A 428 20.37 6.00 29.39
N GLN A 429 20.37 4.67 29.54
CA GLN A 429 20.52 3.75 28.40
C GLN A 429 19.17 3.37 27.76
N ASP A 430 18.09 3.48 28.52
CA ASP A 430 16.75 3.02 28.15
C ASP A 430 15.71 4.16 28.06
N GLY A 431 16.09 5.38 28.46
CA GLY A 431 15.21 6.54 28.56
C GLY A 431 14.21 6.47 29.71
N GLN A 432 14.26 5.41 30.52
CA GLN A 432 13.33 5.15 31.63
C GLN A 432 13.99 5.45 32.97
N GLN A 433 15.19 4.91 33.18
CA GLN A 433 15.97 5.08 34.40
C GLN A 433 17.06 6.10 34.15
N TRP A 434 17.04 7.18 34.94
CA TRP A 434 17.97 8.29 34.81
C TRP A 434 18.84 8.39 36.07
N ARG A 435 20.14 8.55 35.86
CA ARG A 435 21.09 8.86 36.93
C ARG A 435 21.73 10.22 36.67
N VAL A 436 21.88 11.00 37.73
CA VAL A 436 22.54 12.30 37.68
C VAL A 436 24.06 12.11 37.72
N VAL A 437 24.75 12.68 36.76
CA VAL A 437 26.18 12.98 36.83
C VAL A 437 26.31 14.49 36.96
N ILE A 438 27.05 14.95 37.98
CA ILE A 438 27.33 16.37 38.15
C ILE A 438 28.67 16.64 37.46
N PRO A 439 28.71 17.06 36.18
CA PRO A 439 29.90 17.68 35.69
C PRO A 439 30.13 18.90 36.59
N LYS A 440 31.30 19.02 37.23
CA LYS A 440 31.66 20.25 37.96
C LYS A 440 31.92 21.40 36.97
N SER A 441 31.05 21.58 35.98
CA SER A 441 31.25 22.46 34.84
C SER A 441 30.39 23.70 34.96
N GLY A 442 30.92 24.79 34.41
CA GLY A 442 30.17 26.02 34.19
C GLY A 442 28.90 25.78 33.37
N SER A 443 28.09 26.84 33.23
CA SER A 443 26.75 26.83 32.67
C SER A 443 26.71 26.43 31.17
N CYS A 444 26.94 25.17 30.84
CA CYS A 444 26.88 24.63 29.48
C CYS A 444 25.43 24.37 29.05
N THR A 445 25.13 24.54 27.77
CA THR A 445 23.78 24.49 27.19
C THR A 445 23.66 23.63 25.94
N CYS A 446 24.75 23.25 25.28
CA CYS A 446 24.73 22.33 24.14
C CYS A 446 25.74 21.19 24.32
N ILE A 447 25.43 20.03 23.74
CA ILE A 447 26.20 18.78 23.88
C ILE A 447 26.39 18.09 22.53
N THR A 448 27.59 17.54 22.32
CA THR A 448 27.83 16.57 21.24
C THR A 448 28.77 15.46 21.66
N TYR A 449 28.79 14.38 20.89
CA TYR A 449 29.73 13.28 21.07
C TYR A 449 30.41 12.90 19.75
N GLY A 450 31.73 12.71 19.83
CA GLY A 450 32.56 12.24 18.73
C GLY A 450 33.61 11.25 19.20
N LYS A 451 34.84 11.75 19.43
CA LYS A 451 35.91 10.98 20.09
C LYS A 451 35.83 11.06 21.62
N GLU A 452 35.30 12.15 22.12
CA GLU A 452 34.91 12.43 23.50
C GLU A 452 33.61 13.26 23.52
N PHE A 453 33.00 13.41 24.68
CA PHE A 453 31.90 14.34 24.91
C PHE A 453 32.42 15.77 25.01
N VAL A 454 31.69 16.69 24.40
CA VAL A 454 31.96 18.13 24.49
C VAL A 454 30.67 18.83 24.87
N LEU A 455 30.70 19.55 25.99
CA LEU A 455 29.66 20.48 26.43
C LEU A 455 30.17 21.91 26.24
N LEU A 456 29.35 22.76 25.65
CA LEU A 456 29.67 24.17 25.48
C LEU A 456 28.54 25.04 26.04
N GLY A 457 28.85 26.28 26.41
CA GLY A 457 27.81 27.26 26.73
C GLY A 457 28.31 28.69 26.98
N PRO A 458 27.46 29.54 27.61
CA PRO A 458 27.76 30.92 27.90
C PRO A 458 29.14 31.22 28.49
N LYS A 459 29.64 32.42 28.21
CA LYS A 459 30.94 32.95 28.69
C LYS A 459 32.11 31.98 28.42
N GLY A 460 32.10 31.37 27.24
CA GLY A 460 33.14 30.47 26.77
C GLY A 460 33.28 29.20 27.61
N SER A 461 32.23 28.76 28.30
CA SER A 461 32.29 27.54 29.13
C SER A 461 32.49 26.31 28.23
N ILE A 462 33.50 25.50 28.55
CA ILE A 462 33.80 24.24 27.86
C ILE A 462 33.97 23.14 28.92
N SER A 463 33.34 22.00 28.69
CA SER A 463 33.57 20.79 29.49
C SER A 463 33.75 19.60 28.56
N VAL A 464 34.80 18.82 28.75
CA VAL A 464 35.08 17.64 27.94
C VAL A 464 35.19 16.39 28.80
N SER A 465 34.76 15.25 28.25
CA SER A 465 34.83 13.98 28.94
C SER A 465 35.00 12.81 27.97
N PRO A 466 35.99 11.92 28.16
CA PRO A 466 36.12 10.72 27.33
C PRO A 466 34.96 9.71 27.52
N ASP A 467 34.35 9.68 28.69
CA ASP A 467 33.41 8.63 29.13
C ASP A 467 32.03 9.15 29.56
N GLY A 468 31.87 10.47 29.71
CA GLY A 468 30.65 11.11 30.20
C GLY A 468 30.55 11.14 31.73
N GLU A 469 31.54 10.62 32.46
CA GLU A 469 31.57 10.53 33.91
C GLU A 469 32.67 11.42 34.51
N ALA A 470 33.87 11.38 33.93
CA ALA A 470 35.00 12.22 34.34
C ALA A 470 35.12 13.47 33.45
N TRP A 471 34.88 14.65 34.04
CA TRP A 471 34.79 15.92 33.30
C TRP A 471 35.97 16.85 33.56
N PHE A 472 36.51 17.41 32.47
CA PHE A 472 37.57 18.43 32.48
C PHE A 472 37.02 19.77 31.98
N ASN A 473 37.14 20.80 32.81
CA ASN A 473 36.57 22.12 32.55
C ASN A 473 37.60 23.10 32.03
N LEU A 474 37.21 23.86 31.02
CA LEU A 474 38.01 24.90 30.38
C LEU A 474 37.14 26.15 30.13
N THR A 475 37.80 27.27 29.85
CA THR A 475 37.13 28.49 29.38
C THR A 475 37.89 29.06 28.20
N ASP A 476 37.17 29.54 27.18
CA ASP A 476 37.73 30.08 25.95
C ASP A 476 37.22 31.51 25.64
N GLY A 477 37.33 32.36 26.65
CA GLY A 477 36.99 33.78 26.57
C GLY A 477 35.56 34.10 27.04
N THR A 478 35.03 35.25 26.62
CA THR A 478 33.76 35.79 27.13
C THR A 478 32.56 35.59 26.20
N LYS A 479 32.76 34.96 25.05
CA LYS A 479 31.74 34.79 24.02
C LYS A 479 30.89 33.56 24.29
N ASP A 480 29.62 33.60 23.93
CA ASP A 480 28.64 32.55 24.22
C ASP A 480 28.64 31.51 23.09
N PHE A 481 28.76 30.24 23.43
CA PHE A 481 28.52 29.15 22.48
C PHE A 481 27.01 28.97 22.29
N LEU A 482 26.60 28.77 21.03
CA LEU A 482 25.20 28.63 20.64
C LEU A 482 24.85 27.18 20.34
N ASP A 483 25.74 26.47 19.63
CA ASP A 483 25.53 25.08 19.23
C ASP A 483 26.85 24.40 18.86
N VAL A 484 26.87 23.07 18.83
CA VAL A 484 28.03 22.24 18.52
C VAL A 484 27.65 20.94 17.82
N CYS A 485 28.40 20.56 16.80
CA CYS A 485 28.30 19.24 16.18
C CYS A 485 29.67 18.57 16.01
N TYR A 486 29.64 17.26 15.81
CA TYR A 486 30.81 16.47 15.47
C TYR A 486 30.64 15.84 14.08
N GLY A 487 31.68 15.94 13.26
CA GLY A 487 31.67 15.47 11.88
C GLY A 487 33.05 15.48 11.29
N ASN A 488 33.31 14.69 10.25
CA ASN A 488 34.61 14.66 9.55
C ASN A 488 35.85 14.62 10.47
N GLY A 489 35.75 13.95 11.62
CA GLY A 489 36.84 13.85 12.60
C GLY A 489 37.03 15.05 13.54
N ILE A 490 36.24 16.12 13.42
CA ILE A 490 36.40 17.37 14.16
C ILE A 490 35.12 17.82 14.89
N TYR A 491 35.29 18.65 15.90
CA TYR A 491 34.22 19.39 16.55
C TYR A 491 34.08 20.75 15.89
N VAL A 492 32.85 21.17 15.61
CA VAL A 492 32.54 22.50 15.08
C VAL A 492 31.47 23.15 15.94
N CYS A 493 31.72 24.38 16.37
CA CYS A 493 30.81 25.13 17.24
C CYS A 493 30.47 26.51 16.68
N LEU A 494 29.31 27.03 17.06
CA LEU A 494 28.86 28.38 16.75
C LEU A 494 28.99 29.28 17.98
N ARG A 495 29.39 30.53 17.78
CA ARG A 495 29.66 31.46 18.88
C ARG A 495 29.22 32.89 18.57
N SER A 496 28.71 33.58 19.58
CA SER A 496 28.28 34.98 19.50
C SER A 496 28.85 35.81 20.66
N SER A 497 29.00 37.12 20.47
CA SER A 497 29.12 38.04 21.60
C SER A 497 27.79 38.24 22.31
N THR A 498 27.86 38.62 23.59
CA THR A 498 26.68 38.87 24.44
C THR A 498 25.79 39.99 23.90
N ASP A 499 26.37 41.02 23.29
CA ASP A 499 25.66 42.10 22.60
C ASP A 499 25.20 41.73 21.17
N LYS A 500 25.50 40.50 20.72
CA LYS A 500 25.12 39.95 19.41
C LYS A 500 25.62 40.77 18.22
N THR A 501 26.76 41.46 18.37
CA THR A 501 27.42 42.22 17.29
C THR A 501 28.52 41.42 16.58
N TYR A 502 28.95 40.31 17.17
CA TYR A 502 30.03 39.47 16.65
C TYR A 502 29.60 38.01 16.57
N GLY A 503 29.82 37.38 15.42
CA GLY A 503 29.68 35.94 15.20
C GLY A 503 31.00 35.29 14.79
N SER A 504 31.18 34.04 15.18
CA SER A 504 32.30 33.21 14.73
C SER A 504 31.93 31.73 14.67
N ILE A 505 32.55 31.00 13.75
CA ILE A 505 32.54 29.53 13.73
C ILE A 505 33.87 29.04 14.28
N GLY A 506 33.82 28.14 15.26
CA GLY A 506 34.99 27.51 15.86
C GLY A 506 35.13 26.06 15.39
N TYR A 507 36.37 25.59 15.20
CA TYR A 507 36.65 24.17 14.96
C TYR A 507 37.77 23.65 15.85
N SER A 508 37.74 22.36 16.16
CA SER A 508 38.78 21.69 16.92
C SER A 508 38.96 20.21 16.54
N GLU A 509 40.21 19.75 16.52
CA GLU A 509 40.60 18.36 16.26
C GLU A 509 40.91 17.66 17.57
N TYR A 510 40.50 16.41 17.77
CA TYR A 510 40.88 15.65 18.97
C TYR A 510 42.39 15.34 19.03
N PRO A 511 43.07 15.39 20.21
CA PRO A 511 42.60 15.81 21.53
C PRO A 511 42.89 17.29 21.85
N LYS A 512 42.80 18.19 20.86
CA LYS A 512 43.03 19.62 21.10
C LYS A 512 41.81 20.17 21.82
N ASN A 513 41.91 20.46 23.11
CA ASN A 513 40.81 21.06 23.87
C ASN A 513 40.72 22.59 23.65
N LYS A 514 41.04 23.05 22.45
CA LYS A 514 41.11 24.47 22.08
C LYS A 514 40.52 24.67 20.69
N PHE A 515 39.62 25.64 20.56
CA PHE A 515 39.00 25.96 19.29
C PHE A 515 39.82 27.01 18.52
N THR A 516 39.83 26.88 17.20
CA THR A 516 40.28 27.93 16.28
C THR A 516 39.05 28.61 15.70
N TYR A 517 39.01 29.94 15.74
CA TYR A 517 37.82 30.73 15.37
C TYR A 517 37.98 31.48 14.06
N ILE A 518 36.92 31.42 13.25
CA ILE A 518 36.78 32.14 11.99
C ILE A 518 35.67 33.17 12.17
N ALA A 519 35.98 34.44 11.97
CA ALA A 519 34.98 35.51 12.04
C ALA A 519 34.03 35.45 10.84
N THR A 520 32.74 35.65 11.08
CA THR A 520 31.68 35.53 10.05
C THR A 520 31.22 36.88 9.51
N GLY A 521 32.01 37.95 9.72
CA GLY A 521 31.64 39.30 9.29
C GLY A 521 30.38 39.85 9.98
N GLY A 522 30.11 39.42 11.22
CA GLY A 522 28.93 39.86 12.00
C GLY A 522 27.70 38.96 11.84
N ILE A 523 27.75 37.92 11.01
CA ILE A 523 26.64 36.95 10.86
C ILE A 523 26.60 36.00 12.08
N ILE A 524 25.45 35.89 12.72
CA ILE A 524 25.25 34.94 13.84
C ILE A 524 24.46 33.74 13.32
N TYR A 525 25.15 32.60 13.22
CA TYR A 525 24.53 31.29 13.04
C TYR A 525 24.03 30.78 14.39
N ARG A 526 22.89 30.08 14.39
CA ARG A 526 22.19 29.60 15.59
C ARG A 526 22.42 28.14 15.86
N CYS A 527 22.30 27.32 14.81
CA CYS A 527 22.35 25.87 14.90
C CYS A 527 23.20 25.29 13.76
N ILE A 528 23.80 24.11 13.99
CA ILE A 528 24.71 23.44 13.08
C ILE A 528 24.53 21.92 13.10
N ALA A 529 24.49 21.30 11.92
CA ALA A 529 24.50 19.85 11.77
C ALA A 529 25.58 19.39 10.81
N TYR A 530 26.03 18.15 10.98
CA TYR A 530 26.89 17.45 10.03
C TYR A 530 26.17 16.26 9.43
N GLY A 531 26.25 16.12 8.11
CA GLY A 531 25.63 15.03 7.37
C GLY A 531 26.02 15.07 5.91
N ASN A 532 25.89 13.95 5.20
CA ASN A 532 26.23 13.87 3.77
C ASN A 532 27.63 14.45 3.44
N GLY A 533 28.61 14.26 4.33
CA GLY A 533 29.97 14.77 4.18
C GLY A 533 30.15 16.29 4.38
N LYS A 534 29.14 17.01 4.88
CA LYS A 534 29.13 18.48 4.97
C LYS A 534 28.58 18.98 6.32
N PHE A 535 29.16 20.06 6.82
CA PHE A 535 28.63 20.89 7.90
C PHE A 535 27.71 21.97 7.33
N VAL A 536 26.55 22.15 7.95
CA VAL A 536 25.57 23.17 7.56
C VAL A 536 25.17 23.95 8.79
N ALA A 537 25.41 25.26 8.77
CA ALA A 537 25.03 26.19 9.83
C ALA A 537 23.94 27.14 9.34
N VAL A 538 22.89 27.34 10.14
CA VAL A 538 21.74 28.19 9.79
C VAL A 538 21.60 29.30 10.83
N GLY A 539 21.34 30.52 10.36
CA GLY A 539 21.20 31.73 11.15
C GLY A 539 19.95 32.52 10.77
N ASN A 540 19.71 33.59 11.53
CA ASN A 540 18.50 34.40 11.39
C ASN A 540 18.34 34.99 9.98
N ASN A 541 17.09 35.14 9.52
CA ASN A 541 16.75 35.75 8.22
C ASN A 541 17.47 35.09 7.04
N GLY A 542 17.50 33.76 7.04
CA GLY A 542 18.00 32.93 5.95
C GLY A 542 19.50 32.95 5.74
N LYS A 543 20.29 33.31 6.75
CA LYS A 543 21.74 33.18 6.67
C LYS A 543 22.14 31.71 6.75
N VAL A 544 22.96 31.25 5.82
CA VAL A 544 23.43 29.87 5.75
C VAL A 544 24.95 29.87 5.56
N ALA A 545 25.63 28.87 6.13
CA ALA A 545 27.01 28.56 5.79
C ALA A 545 27.21 27.06 5.63
N CYS A 546 28.03 26.67 4.66
CA CYS A 546 28.36 25.29 4.34
C CYS A 546 29.86 25.06 4.36
N SER A 547 30.30 23.87 4.80
CA SER A 547 31.71 23.48 4.76
C SER A 547 31.86 21.96 4.66
N SER A 548 32.77 21.46 3.84
CA SER A 548 33.11 20.02 3.81
C SER A 548 34.16 19.64 4.87
N ASP A 549 34.96 20.60 5.34
CA ASP A 549 36.11 20.37 6.23
C ASP A 549 35.99 21.07 7.60
N GLY A 550 34.94 21.88 7.81
CA GLY A 550 34.69 22.71 8.99
C GLY A 550 35.65 23.88 9.17
N LYS A 551 36.60 24.08 8.24
CA LYS A 551 37.68 25.06 8.29
C LYS A 551 37.52 26.16 7.26
N VAL A 552 36.97 25.83 6.09
CA VAL A 552 36.66 26.79 5.01
C VAL A 552 35.15 26.81 4.80
N TRP A 553 34.55 28.00 4.85
CA TRP A 553 33.10 28.17 4.86
C TRP A 553 32.62 29.00 3.68
N GLU A 554 31.60 28.49 3.00
CA GLU A 554 30.85 29.19 1.99
C GLU A 554 29.62 29.83 2.64
N HIS A 555 29.62 31.16 2.73
CA HIS A 555 28.53 31.93 3.32
C HIS A 555 27.52 32.34 2.24
N SER A 556 26.24 32.09 2.48
CA SER A 556 25.18 32.43 1.55
C SER A 556 23.93 32.94 2.28
N SER A 557 22.95 33.41 1.52
CA SER A 557 21.60 33.67 2.02
C SER A 557 20.62 32.82 1.20
N ALA A 558 19.77 32.07 1.87
CA ALA A 558 18.70 31.27 1.28
C ALA A 558 17.40 32.09 1.33
N PRO A 559 16.91 32.63 0.19
CA PRO A 559 15.70 33.44 0.16
C PRO A 559 14.46 32.73 0.71
N GLU A 560 14.42 31.40 0.59
CA GLU A 560 13.35 30.53 1.08
C GLU A 560 13.22 30.59 2.61
N LEU A 561 14.31 30.89 3.30
CA LEU A 561 14.37 31.06 4.76
C LEU A 561 14.16 32.52 5.21
N SER A 562 13.56 33.38 4.37
CA SER A 562 13.29 34.77 4.73
C SER A 562 12.38 34.86 5.97
N GLY A 563 12.77 35.72 6.93
CA GLY A 563 12.08 35.86 8.22
C GLY A 563 12.08 34.61 9.10
N PHE A 564 12.91 33.61 8.80
CA PHE A 564 13.10 32.43 9.64
C PHE A 564 14.05 32.73 10.80
N GLN A 565 13.67 32.28 11.99
CA GLN A 565 14.48 32.29 13.20
C GLN A 565 14.74 30.82 13.60
N PRO A 566 15.85 30.23 13.15
CA PRO A 566 16.17 28.84 13.44
C PRO A 566 16.44 28.64 14.94
N MET A 567 15.89 27.56 15.48
CA MET A 567 16.12 27.11 16.86
C MET A 567 16.97 25.83 16.89
N ASP A 568 16.75 24.92 15.94
CA ASP A 568 17.46 23.65 15.88
C ASP A 568 17.63 23.17 14.43
N ILE A 569 18.63 22.32 14.21
CA ILE A 569 18.87 21.62 12.95
C ILE A 569 19.40 20.20 13.23
N CYS A 570 18.86 19.21 12.52
CA CYS A 570 19.39 17.85 12.54
C CYS A 570 19.63 17.31 11.12
N PHE A 571 20.32 16.17 11.04
CA PHE A 571 20.50 15.43 9.80
C PHE A 571 20.05 13.98 9.97
N GLY A 572 19.27 13.48 9.02
CA GLY A 572 18.81 12.09 8.97
C GLY A 572 18.15 11.80 7.63
N ASN A 573 18.11 10.53 7.22
CA ASN A 573 17.50 10.11 5.95
C ASN A 573 17.90 10.96 4.74
N GLY A 574 19.20 11.30 4.68
CA GLY A 574 19.82 12.06 3.58
C GLY A 574 19.50 13.56 3.55
N ARG A 575 18.80 14.10 4.56
CA ARG A 575 18.33 15.49 4.59
C ARG A 575 18.77 16.20 5.86
N PHE A 576 19.13 17.47 5.72
CA PHE A 576 19.18 18.44 6.80
C PHE A 576 17.77 18.95 7.05
N VAL A 577 17.36 19.07 8.31
CA VAL A 577 16.05 19.61 8.70
C VAL A 577 16.25 20.68 9.76
N ALA A 578 15.77 21.90 9.49
CA ALA A 578 15.82 23.02 10.41
C ALA A 578 14.40 23.42 10.84
N VAL A 579 14.23 23.72 12.12
CA VAL A 579 12.96 24.16 12.70
C VAL A 579 13.12 25.46 13.48
N GLY A 580 12.04 26.18 13.69
CA GLY A 580 12.09 27.44 14.43
C GLY A 580 10.74 28.11 14.61
N ASN A 581 10.73 29.43 14.47
CA ASN A 581 9.58 30.27 14.79
C ASN A 581 8.31 29.93 14.01
N ASN A 582 7.14 30.06 14.66
CA ASN A 582 5.81 29.89 14.07
C ASN A 582 5.63 28.54 13.34
N GLY A 583 6.05 27.43 13.95
CA GLY A 583 5.90 26.09 13.36
C GLY A 583 6.72 25.81 12.11
N LYS A 584 7.59 26.73 11.68
CA LYS A 584 8.33 26.61 10.43
C LYS A 584 9.30 25.43 10.46
N LEU A 585 9.20 24.59 9.43
CA LEU A 585 10.12 23.49 9.15
C LEU A 585 10.63 23.60 7.72
N PHE A 586 11.95 23.52 7.57
CA PHE A 586 12.61 23.49 6.28
C PHE A 586 13.53 22.29 6.18
N TYR A 587 13.67 21.72 4.99
CA TYR A 587 14.65 20.68 4.73
C TYR A 587 15.51 20.96 3.50
N SER A 588 16.70 20.34 3.46
CA SER A 588 17.65 20.46 2.37
C SER A 588 18.46 19.17 2.19
N ILE A 589 18.75 18.78 0.95
CA ILE A 589 19.63 17.64 0.64
C ILE A 589 21.13 18.03 0.58
N ASN A 590 21.42 19.33 0.44
CA ASN A 590 22.76 19.82 0.12
C ASN A 590 23.23 21.01 1.00
N GLY A 591 22.34 21.54 1.83
CA GLY A 591 22.58 22.67 2.73
C GLY A 591 22.38 24.05 2.10
N THR A 592 22.15 24.16 0.79
CA THR A 592 22.06 25.46 0.09
C THR A 592 20.69 25.75 -0.51
N GLY A 593 19.96 24.73 -0.97
CA GLY A 593 18.56 24.84 -1.41
C GLY A 593 17.63 24.29 -0.34
N TRP A 594 16.67 25.09 0.12
CA TRP A 594 15.76 24.74 1.21
C TRP A 594 14.32 24.72 0.75
N ILE A 595 13.57 23.73 1.19
CA ILE A 595 12.14 23.57 0.88
C ILE A 595 11.37 23.65 2.21
N GLN A 596 10.34 24.50 2.25
CA GLN A 596 9.43 24.57 3.39
C GLN A 596 8.49 23.36 3.36
N GLN A 597 8.35 22.68 4.50
CA GLN A 597 7.32 21.68 4.71
C GLN A 597 6.30 22.25 5.68
N GLU A 598 5.05 22.36 5.22
CA GLU A 598 3.96 22.84 6.06
C GLU A 598 3.67 21.84 7.17
N THR A 599 3.64 22.33 8.41
CA THR A 599 3.40 21.51 9.60
C THR A 599 1.98 21.70 10.14
N GLY A 600 1.31 22.82 9.84
CA GLY A 600 0.07 23.23 10.50
C GLY A 600 0.25 23.59 11.98
N ILE A 601 1.50 23.82 12.41
CA ILE A 601 1.84 24.23 13.76
C ILE A 601 2.03 25.75 13.79
N GLU A 602 1.53 26.42 14.83
CA GLU A 602 1.68 27.87 15.00
C GLU A 602 2.67 28.21 16.13
N GLU A 603 2.91 27.27 17.03
CA GLU A 603 3.88 27.39 18.12
C GLU A 603 5.32 27.35 17.62
N ASP A 604 6.22 28.04 18.31
CA ASP A 604 7.65 27.94 18.03
C ASP A 604 8.15 26.50 18.28
N LEU A 605 8.89 25.98 17.31
CA LEU A 605 9.59 24.70 17.40
C LEU A 605 10.99 24.94 17.96
N TYR A 606 11.36 24.19 18.99
CA TYR A 606 12.65 24.32 19.67
C TYR A 606 13.61 23.17 19.38
N GLY A 607 13.09 21.97 19.06
CA GLY A 607 13.92 20.81 18.75
C GLY A 607 13.32 19.93 17.66
N VAL A 608 14.18 19.25 16.90
CA VAL A 608 13.78 18.35 15.81
C VAL A 608 14.67 17.10 15.73
N CYS A 609 14.05 15.96 15.46
CA CYS A 609 14.74 14.71 15.16
C CYS A 609 14.09 14.00 13.98
N VAL A 610 14.88 13.48 13.03
CA VAL A 610 14.36 12.70 11.90
C VAL A 610 13.91 11.32 12.38
N ILE A 611 12.74 10.88 11.91
CA ILE A 611 12.26 9.50 12.11
C ILE A 611 13.01 8.60 11.12
N PRO A 612 13.73 7.56 11.61
CA PRO A 612 14.53 6.66 10.78
C PRO A 612 13.72 5.94 9.69
#